data_AF-A0A0T8SSK4-F1
#
_entry.id   AF-A0A0T8SSK4-F1
#
_cell.length_a   1.000
_cell.length_b   1.000
_cell.length_c   1.000
_cell.angle_alpha   90.00
_cell.angle_beta   90.00
_cell.angle_gamma   90.00
#
_symmetry.space_group_name_H-M   'P 1'
#
loop_
_entity.id
_entity.type
_entity.pdbx_description
1 polymer ?
#
loop_
_entity_poly.entity_id
_entity_poly.type
_entity_poly.pdbx_seq_one_letter_code
_entity_poly.pdbx_strand_id
1 'polypeptide(L)'
;MKRNIPFIEQHQKTECGLCCVAMVSSFYNHEISVKDLRNLKETGRDGTSFQNLIELLENMGFKVKSFRFPKDRPDVYKQIKVPAIALWESKHFVVVEKVTSKFVWVIDPELGKLRYDLNEFSAGFSEFLISISSSDRVIKHKSKENYGEIYAKLWQSWHYFVPLLFLTFVSYAVSFILPIWTQQLLNQATGGNQFNPAILALNFIIFTLLYFIIMLGQRYLSINLTNDIDKRLNNSVIGRLFQLPYKFFSTRSSGDLIYSINGLGRIRQLFTNQVVLGILDIGFVICILFYFLYIDFFVTIIALMLVVINLLLLLLTRKNLEQKSKSFVIAQNDLQNK
;
A
#
# COMPACT_ATOMS: atom_id res chain seq x y z
N MET A 1 18.86 -11.00 19.91
CA MET A 1 17.69 -10.65 19.08
C MET A 1 18.15 -10.39 17.65
N LYS A 2 17.71 -11.18 16.67
CA LYS A 2 17.90 -10.81 15.25
C LYS A 2 17.07 -9.56 14.99
N ARG A 3 17.73 -8.41 14.80
CA ARG A 3 17.05 -7.21 14.31
C ARG A 3 16.74 -7.43 12.84
N ASN A 4 15.50 -7.18 12.43
CA ASN A 4 15.06 -7.30 11.05
C ASN A 4 15.32 -5.95 10.37
N ILE A 5 15.83 -5.95 9.15
CA ILE A 5 15.97 -4.72 8.37
C ILE A 5 14.60 -4.45 7.74
N PRO A 6 13.98 -3.26 7.98
CA PRO A 6 12.73 -2.91 7.32
C PRO A 6 12.99 -2.75 5.82
N PHE A 7 12.04 -3.18 4.99
CA PHE A 7 12.06 -2.86 3.57
C PHE A 7 11.49 -1.46 3.38
N ILE A 8 12.21 -0.61 2.65
CA ILE A 8 11.78 0.73 2.26
C ILE A 8 11.84 0.80 0.74
N GLU A 9 10.67 0.97 0.12
CA GLU A 9 10.50 1.01 -1.33
C GLU A 9 10.92 2.38 -1.89
N GLN A 10 11.69 2.35 -2.97
CA GLN A 10 12.08 3.57 -3.67
C GLN A 10 10.89 4.16 -4.44
N HIS A 11 10.69 5.46 -4.32
CA HIS A 11 9.66 6.16 -5.10
C HIS A 11 10.22 6.71 -6.42
N GLN A 12 11.55 6.83 -6.51
CA GLN A 12 12.26 7.37 -7.66
C GLN A 12 13.49 6.52 -7.94
N LYS A 13 13.86 6.37 -9.22
CA LYS A 13 15.02 5.56 -9.64
C LYS A 13 16.35 6.03 -9.06
N THR A 14 16.48 7.32 -8.76
CA THR A 14 17.69 7.95 -8.23
C THR A 14 17.89 7.74 -6.72
N GLU A 15 16.93 7.12 -6.03
CA GLU A 15 16.86 7.06 -4.57
C GLU A 15 17.26 5.73 -3.95
N CYS A 16 17.65 4.73 -4.75
CA CYS A 16 18.06 3.42 -4.27
C CYS A 16 19.10 3.52 -3.13
N GLY A 17 20.10 4.39 -3.27
CA GLY A 17 21.12 4.66 -2.27
C GLY A 17 20.57 5.26 -0.97
N LEU A 18 19.70 6.27 -1.05
CA LEU A 18 19.06 6.87 0.13
C LEU A 18 18.17 5.85 0.86
N CYS A 19 17.43 5.03 0.11
CA CYS A 19 16.63 3.95 0.68
C CYS A 19 17.50 2.92 1.41
N CYS A 20 18.65 2.55 0.84
CA CYS A 20 19.63 1.68 1.49
C CYS A 20 20.13 2.26 2.82
N VAL A 21 20.46 3.55 2.86
CA VAL A 21 20.86 4.23 4.09
C VAL A 21 19.72 4.24 5.12
N ALA A 22 18.49 4.56 4.72
CA ALA A 22 17.34 4.54 5.61
C ALA A 22 17.10 3.14 6.23
N MET A 23 17.20 2.09 5.40
CA MET A 23 17.04 0.70 5.84
C MET A 23 18.13 0.28 6.84
N VAL A 24 19.40 0.54 6.53
CA VAL A 24 20.51 0.19 7.43
C VAL A 24 20.52 1.03 8.70
N SER A 25 20.19 2.32 8.61
CA SER A 25 20.07 3.19 9.80
C SER A 25 18.98 2.72 10.74
N SER A 26 17.83 2.28 10.18
CA SER A 26 16.71 1.74 10.95
C SER A 26 17.09 0.46 11.70
N PHE A 27 17.96 -0.40 11.13
CA PHE A 27 18.50 -1.57 11.83
C PHE A 27 19.26 -1.21 13.12
N TYR A 28 19.85 -0.01 13.16
CA TYR A 28 20.54 0.53 14.32
C TYR A 28 19.66 1.41 15.24
N ASN A 29 18.33 1.41 15.05
CA ASN A 29 17.34 2.28 15.72
C ASN A 29 17.52 3.78 15.42
N HIS A 30 18.04 4.09 14.24
CA HIS A 30 18.01 5.43 13.68
C HIS A 30 17.03 5.44 12.52
N GLU A 31 15.75 5.63 12.82
CA GLU A 31 14.66 5.69 11.84
C GLU A 31 14.65 7.11 11.25
N ILE A 32 15.11 7.25 10.00
CA ILE A 32 15.09 8.49 9.24
C ILE A 32 14.31 8.27 7.94
N SER A 33 13.45 9.22 7.57
CA SER A 33 12.68 9.08 6.33
C SER A 33 13.55 9.38 5.11
N VAL A 34 13.22 8.79 3.95
CA VAL A 34 13.90 9.10 2.68
C VAL A 34 13.72 10.58 2.33
N LYS A 35 12.60 11.19 2.73
CA LYS A 35 12.36 12.64 2.59
C LYS A 35 13.37 13.46 3.37
N ASP A 36 13.65 13.10 4.62
CA ASP A 36 14.63 13.80 5.45
C ASP A 36 16.05 13.62 4.90
N LEU A 37 16.39 12.40 4.46
CA LEU A 37 17.66 12.12 3.79
C LEU A 37 17.86 12.95 2.52
N ARG A 38 16.80 13.13 1.73
CA ARG A 38 16.80 13.97 0.53
C ARG A 38 17.08 15.44 0.86
N ASN A 39 16.58 15.93 2.00
CA ASN A 39 16.87 17.28 2.46
C ASN A 39 18.30 17.44 2.99
N LEU A 40 18.86 16.38 3.59
CA LEU A 40 20.26 16.37 4.07
C LEU A 40 21.26 16.29 2.92
N LYS A 41 20.96 15.52 1.88
CA LYS A 41 21.80 15.40 0.69
C LYS A 41 20.94 15.23 -0.55
N GLU A 42 20.84 16.31 -1.32
CA GLU A 42 20.10 16.28 -2.57
C GLU A 42 20.81 15.40 -3.60
N THR A 43 20.11 14.36 -4.04
CA THR A 43 20.58 13.46 -5.11
C THR A 43 20.53 14.17 -6.46
N GLY A 44 21.61 14.04 -7.24
CA GLY A 44 21.65 14.54 -8.61
C GLY A 44 20.80 13.69 -9.56
N ARG A 45 20.77 14.08 -10.84
CA ARG A 45 20.07 13.34 -11.91
C ARG A 45 20.62 11.90 -12.08
N ASP A 46 21.90 11.70 -11.76
CA ASP A 46 22.57 10.40 -11.83
C ASP A 46 22.48 9.60 -10.51
N GLY A 47 21.69 10.06 -9.54
CA GLY A 47 21.49 9.39 -8.26
C GLY A 47 22.50 9.76 -7.18
N THR A 48 22.70 8.85 -6.22
CA THR A 48 23.64 9.03 -5.12
C THR A 48 24.95 8.32 -5.43
N SER A 49 26.10 9.01 -5.37
CA SER A 49 27.40 8.35 -5.55
C SER A 49 27.76 7.48 -4.34
N PHE A 50 28.62 6.48 -4.54
CA PHE A 50 29.13 5.62 -3.47
C PHE A 50 29.79 6.44 -2.34
N GLN A 51 30.57 7.45 -2.70
CA GLN A 51 31.21 8.38 -1.76
C GLN A 51 30.16 9.20 -0.97
N ASN A 52 29.10 9.65 -1.65
CA ASN A 52 28.04 10.42 -1.00
C ASN A 52 27.33 9.62 0.09
N LEU A 53 27.15 8.31 -0.09
CA LEU A 53 26.55 7.41 0.90
C LEU A 53 27.44 7.26 2.13
N ILE A 54 28.75 7.11 1.94
CA ILE A 54 29.72 7.03 3.05
C ILE A 54 29.65 8.30 3.90
N GLU A 55 29.79 9.47 3.27
CA GLU A 55 29.74 10.76 3.96
C GLU A 55 28.41 10.96 4.69
N LEU A 56 27.29 10.55 4.09
CA LEU A 56 25.98 10.68 4.71
C LEU A 56 25.86 9.81 5.97
N LEU A 57 26.31 8.55 5.91
CA LEU A 57 26.34 7.65 7.05
C LEU A 57 27.30 8.13 8.16
N GLU A 58 28.46 8.65 7.79
CA GLU A 58 29.43 9.23 8.74
C GLU A 58 28.87 10.48 9.43
N ASN A 59 28.19 11.36 8.70
CA ASN A 59 27.50 12.54 9.25
C ASN A 59 26.39 12.16 10.23
N MET A 60 25.75 10.99 10.04
CA MET A 60 24.77 10.42 10.99
C MET A 60 25.44 9.75 12.21
N GLY A 61 26.77 9.72 12.28
CA GLY A 61 27.55 9.17 13.38
C GLY A 61 27.88 7.69 13.25
N PHE A 62 27.66 7.06 12.09
CA PHE A 62 28.04 5.66 11.88
C PHE A 62 29.55 5.50 11.63
N LYS A 63 30.11 4.36 12.01
CA LYS A 63 31.44 3.93 11.58
C LYS A 63 31.31 3.17 10.27
N VAL A 64 31.82 3.77 9.20
CA VAL A 64 31.70 3.25 7.84
C VAL A 64 33.05 2.75 7.35
N LYS A 65 33.06 1.61 6.65
CA LYS A 65 34.24 1.11 5.93
C LYS A 65 33.81 0.60 4.56
N SER A 66 34.56 0.98 3.52
CA SER A 66 34.40 0.39 2.20
C SER A 66 35.32 -0.83 2.05
N PHE A 67 34.81 -1.87 1.39
CA PHE A 67 35.55 -3.08 1.08
C PHE A 67 35.34 -3.43 -0.39
N ARG A 68 36.37 -4.01 -1.00
CA ARG A 68 36.30 -4.63 -2.32
C ARG A 68 36.37 -6.14 -2.16
N PHE A 69 35.34 -6.85 -2.61
CA PHE A 69 35.28 -8.29 -2.64
C PHE A 69 35.27 -8.76 -4.11
N PRO A 70 36.28 -9.51 -4.57
CA PRO A 70 36.34 -9.95 -5.97
C PRO A 70 35.13 -10.80 -6.39
N LYS A 71 34.66 -10.65 -7.64
CA LYS A 71 33.55 -11.49 -8.18
C LYS A 71 33.95 -12.96 -8.29
N ASP A 72 35.19 -13.22 -8.68
CA ASP A 72 35.76 -14.55 -8.94
C ASP A 72 35.95 -15.41 -7.67
N ARG A 73 35.76 -14.83 -6.47
CA ARG A 73 35.89 -15.54 -5.19
C ARG A 73 34.66 -15.39 -4.27
N PRO A 74 33.52 -16.02 -4.61
CA PRO A 74 32.30 -15.96 -3.79
C PRO A 74 32.44 -16.59 -2.39
N ASP A 75 33.45 -17.45 -2.20
CA ASP A 75 33.79 -18.08 -0.92
C ASP A 75 34.09 -17.06 0.19
N VAL A 76 34.62 -15.90 -0.18
CA VAL A 76 35.02 -14.83 0.74
C VAL A 76 33.81 -14.03 1.24
N TYR A 77 32.65 -14.11 0.58
CA TYR A 77 31.46 -13.32 0.94
C TYR A 77 30.94 -13.64 2.35
N LYS A 78 31.25 -14.81 2.91
CA LYS A 78 30.96 -15.14 4.32
C LYS A 78 31.58 -14.17 5.32
N GLN A 79 32.64 -13.46 4.93
CA GLN A 79 33.34 -12.49 5.79
C GLN A 79 32.65 -11.12 5.80
N ILE A 80 31.65 -10.90 4.95
CA ILE A 80 30.88 -9.65 4.90
C ILE A 80 30.17 -9.45 6.23
N LYS A 81 30.47 -8.33 6.89
CA LYS A 81 29.77 -7.90 8.09
C LYS A 81 28.45 -7.23 7.69
N VAL A 82 27.34 -7.88 8.03
CA VAL A 82 25.98 -7.39 7.78
C VAL A 82 25.45 -6.52 8.95
N PRO A 83 24.55 -5.55 8.71
CA PRO A 83 24.05 -5.12 7.40
C PRO A 83 25.10 -4.34 6.59
N ALA A 84 25.08 -4.51 5.28
CA ALA A 84 25.98 -3.82 4.37
C ALA A 84 25.24 -3.32 3.12
N ILE A 85 25.74 -2.25 2.50
CA ILE A 85 25.21 -1.75 1.22
C ILE A 85 26.15 -2.21 0.12
N ALA A 86 25.63 -2.92 -0.88
CA ALA A 86 26.39 -3.41 -2.02
C ALA A 86 26.03 -2.63 -3.29
N LEU A 87 27.03 -2.40 -4.14
CA LEU A 87 26.81 -1.89 -5.49
C LEU A 87 26.41 -3.06 -6.41
N TRP A 88 25.25 -2.94 -7.03
CA TRP A 88 24.67 -3.92 -7.95
C TRP A 88 24.71 -3.39 -9.38
N GLU A 89 25.26 -4.18 -10.30
CA GLU A 89 25.38 -3.90 -11.74
C GLU A 89 25.93 -2.50 -12.08
N SER A 90 26.75 -1.95 -11.18
CA SER A 90 27.42 -0.65 -11.27
C SER A 90 26.48 0.56 -11.39
N LYS A 91 25.19 0.38 -11.12
CA LYS A 91 24.17 1.43 -11.27
C LYS A 91 23.17 1.48 -10.11
N HIS A 92 23.04 0.41 -9.32
CA HIS A 92 22.02 0.26 -8.30
C HIS A 92 22.62 -0.07 -6.94
N PHE A 93 21.93 0.29 -5.85
CA PHE A 93 22.34 -0.04 -4.49
C PHE A 93 21.34 -0.97 -3.84
N VAL A 94 21.86 -2.01 -3.18
CA VAL A 94 21.07 -3.01 -2.47
C VAL A 94 21.63 -3.27 -1.08
N VAL A 95 20.78 -3.68 -0.13
CA VAL A 95 21.20 -4.00 1.24
C VAL A 95 21.40 -5.50 1.41
N VAL A 96 22.59 -5.93 1.80
CA VAL A 96 22.88 -7.31 2.18
C VAL A 96 22.44 -7.52 3.64
N GLU A 97 21.39 -8.32 3.83
CA GLU A 97 20.81 -8.62 5.15
C GLU A 97 21.51 -9.80 5.81
N LYS A 98 21.86 -10.83 5.03
CA LYS A 98 22.46 -12.06 5.54
C LYS A 98 23.27 -12.75 4.46
N VAL A 99 24.42 -13.32 4.84
CA VAL A 99 25.23 -14.17 3.97
C VAL A 99 25.41 -15.54 4.61
N THR A 100 25.33 -16.60 3.80
CA THR A 100 25.64 -17.98 4.21
C THR A 100 26.59 -18.62 3.21
N SER A 101 26.93 -19.90 3.41
CA SER A 101 27.76 -20.65 2.48
C SER A 101 27.15 -20.96 1.12
N LYS A 102 25.84 -20.71 0.94
CA LYS A 102 25.13 -21.02 -0.30
C LYS A 102 24.32 -19.83 -0.81
N PHE A 103 23.68 -19.11 0.10
CA PHE A 103 22.74 -18.05 -0.24
C PHE A 103 23.15 -16.69 0.34
N VAL A 104 22.78 -15.63 -0.39
CA VAL A 104 22.82 -14.24 0.02
C VAL A 104 21.39 -13.69 0.04
N TRP A 105 20.98 -13.11 1.16
CA TRP A 105 19.71 -12.39 1.29
C TRP A 105 19.97 -10.91 1.07
N VAL A 106 19.26 -10.36 0.10
CA VAL A 106 19.38 -8.98 -0.35
C VAL A 106 18.03 -8.30 -0.20
N ILE A 107 18.03 -7.04 0.20
CA ILE A 107 16.87 -6.17 0.18
C ILE A 107 17.14 -5.11 -0.87
N ASP A 108 16.46 -5.26 -1.99
CA ASP A 108 16.49 -4.32 -3.10
C ASP A 108 15.39 -3.26 -2.88
N PRO A 109 15.71 -1.95 -2.89
CA PRO A 109 14.71 -0.88 -2.80
C PRO A 109 13.58 -0.94 -3.85
N GLU A 110 13.81 -1.56 -4.99
CA GLU A 110 12.85 -1.70 -6.10
C GLU A 110 12.09 -3.03 -6.06
N LEU A 111 12.80 -4.14 -5.85
CA LEU A 111 12.24 -5.49 -6.00
C LEU A 111 11.85 -6.13 -4.65
N GLY A 112 12.29 -5.57 -3.53
CA GLY A 112 12.03 -6.07 -2.18
C GLY A 112 13.06 -7.08 -1.68
N LYS A 113 12.62 -7.99 -0.80
CA LYS A 113 13.52 -9.02 -0.21
C LYS A 113 13.71 -10.17 -1.18
N LEU A 114 14.95 -10.39 -1.61
CA LEU A 114 15.38 -11.40 -2.55
C LEU A 114 16.38 -12.36 -1.91
N ARG A 115 16.46 -13.56 -2.48
CA ARG A 115 17.44 -14.58 -2.09
C ARG A 115 18.13 -15.08 -3.34
N TYR A 116 19.44 -14.84 -3.41
CA TYR A 116 20.30 -15.27 -4.51
C TYR A 116 21.19 -16.42 -4.07
N ASP A 117 21.51 -17.32 -4.99
CA ASP A 117 22.66 -18.21 -4.84
C ASP A 117 23.97 -17.39 -4.91
N LEU A 118 25.06 -17.89 -4.32
CA LEU A 118 26.34 -17.17 -4.30
C LEU A 118 26.85 -16.78 -5.69
N ASN A 119 26.69 -17.67 -6.67
CA ASN A 119 27.14 -17.43 -8.04
C ASN A 119 26.27 -16.37 -8.74
N GLU A 120 24.96 -16.41 -8.49
CA GLU A 120 24.01 -15.45 -9.04
C GLU A 120 24.25 -14.05 -8.44
N PHE A 121 24.48 -13.99 -7.13
CA PHE A 121 24.87 -12.74 -6.47
C PHE A 121 26.19 -12.19 -7.02
N SER A 122 27.21 -13.05 -7.19
CA SER A 122 28.51 -12.64 -7.75
C SER A 122 28.39 -12.02 -9.15
N ALA A 123 27.51 -12.56 -10.00
CA ALA A 123 27.28 -12.02 -11.35
C ALA A 123 26.82 -10.56 -11.31
N GLY A 124 25.82 -10.24 -10.48
CA GLY A 124 25.28 -8.88 -10.32
C GLY A 124 26.12 -7.97 -9.42
N PHE A 125 26.88 -8.50 -8.47
CA PHE A 125 27.63 -7.72 -7.49
C PHE A 125 28.85 -7.04 -8.10
N SER A 126 28.95 -5.71 -8.04
CA SER A 126 30.05 -4.93 -8.64
C SER A 126 31.30 -4.80 -7.76
N GLU A 127 31.57 -5.79 -6.91
CA GLU A 127 32.74 -5.88 -6.01
C GLU A 127 32.80 -4.87 -4.85
N PHE A 128 32.11 -3.73 -4.93
CA PHE A 128 32.17 -2.69 -3.91
C PHE A 128 31.05 -2.81 -2.89
N LEU A 129 31.43 -2.76 -1.61
CA LEU A 129 30.52 -2.89 -0.47
C LEU A 129 30.86 -1.87 0.62
N ILE A 130 29.83 -1.30 1.24
CA ILE A 130 29.90 -0.43 2.39
C ILE A 130 29.46 -1.23 3.61
N SER A 131 30.39 -1.49 4.53
CA SER A 131 30.09 -2.06 5.84
C SER A 131 29.81 -0.94 6.83
N ILE A 132 28.68 -1.06 7.54
CA ILE A 132 28.25 -0.09 8.53
C ILE A 132 28.26 -0.75 9.91
N SER A 133 28.85 -0.05 10.88
CA SER A 133 28.81 -0.42 12.29
C SER A 133 28.32 0.73 13.16
N SER A 134 27.53 0.40 14.18
CA SER A 134 27.06 1.40 15.15
C SER A 134 28.22 1.98 15.95
N SER A 135 28.09 3.25 16.33
CA SER A 135 29.01 3.94 17.22
C SER A 135 28.21 4.70 18.29
N ASP A 136 28.86 5.08 19.39
CA ASP A 136 28.23 5.84 20.47
C ASP A 136 27.73 7.23 20.03
N ARG A 137 28.13 7.69 18.84
CA ARG A 137 27.69 8.96 18.24
C ARG A 137 26.33 8.85 17.54
N VAL A 138 25.80 7.64 17.32
CA VAL A 138 24.51 7.46 16.64
C VAL A 138 23.38 7.86 17.58
N ILE A 139 22.80 9.02 17.34
CA ILE A 139 21.62 9.49 18.07
C ILE A 139 20.42 8.67 17.59
N LYS A 140 19.71 8.00 18.50
CA LYS A 140 18.46 7.31 18.14
C LYS A 140 17.44 8.36 17.71
N HIS A 141 17.04 8.30 16.46
CA HIS A 141 16.03 9.19 15.89
C HIS A 141 14.82 8.35 15.45
N LYS A 142 13.63 8.92 15.60
CA LYS A 142 12.40 8.38 15.03
C LYS A 142 11.71 9.45 14.22
N SER A 143 11.95 9.44 12.92
CA SER A 143 11.22 10.29 11.98
C SER A 143 9.74 9.91 12.03
N LYS A 144 8.87 10.89 12.29
CA LYS A 144 7.42 10.75 12.19
C LYS A 144 6.99 11.27 10.83
N GLU A 145 6.64 10.36 9.92
CA GLU A 145 5.98 10.75 8.68
C GLU A 145 4.58 11.29 9.01
N ASN A 146 4.38 12.60 8.77
CA ASN A 146 3.14 13.27 9.11
C ASN A 146 2.08 13.10 8.02
N TYR A 147 1.45 11.92 7.97
CA TYR A 147 0.30 11.68 7.09
C TYR A 147 -0.94 12.49 7.48
N GLY A 148 -0.95 13.10 8.68
CA GLY A 148 -2.08 13.85 9.22
C GLY A 148 -2.53 15.01 8.34
N GLU A 149 -1.62 15.66 7.60
CA GLU A 149 -1.97 16.74 6.67
C GLU A 149 -2.81 16.26 5.49
N ILE A 150 -2.55 15.04 4.98
CA ILE A 150 -3.31 14.45 3.88
C ILE A 150 -4.70 14.04 4.39
N TYR A 151 -4.75 13.38 5.55
CA TYR A 151 -6.02 13.02 6.18
C TYR A 151 -6.87 14.23 6.53
N ALA A 152 -6.27 15.32 7.04
CA ALA A 152 -6.99 16.56 7.32
C ALA A 152 -7.60 17.18 6.06
N LYS A 153 -6.88 17.14 4.92
CA LYS A 153 -7.42 17.59 3.63
C LYS A 153 -8.57 16.73 3.12
N LEU A 154 -8.49 15.40 3.31
CA LEU A 154 -9.58 14.49 2.97
C LEU A 154 -10.80 14.68 3.89
N TRP A 155 -10.56 14.99 5.17
CA TRP A 155 -11.60 15.23 6.16
C TRP A 155 -12.40 16.51 5.89
N GLN A 156 -11.87 17.48 5.13
CA GLN A 156 -12.62 18.69 4.78
C GLN A 156 -13.87 18.39 3.91
N SER A 157 -13.91 17.26 3.21
CA SER A 157 -15.06 16.81 2.40
C SER A 157 -16.13 16.07 3.23
N TRP A 158 -16.09 16.15 4.57
CA TRP A 158 -17.04 15.46 5.48
C TRP A 158 -18.52 15.80 5.24
N HIS A 159 -18.82 16.96 4.67
CA HIS A 159 -20.18 17.40 4.38
C HIS A 159 -20.92 16.47 3.40
N TYR A 160 -20.20 15.73 2.55
CA TYR A 160 -20.78 14.68 1.69
C TYR A 160 -20.88 13.32 2.39
N PHE A 161 -20.16 13.12 3.49
CA PHE A 161 -20.14 11.85 4.23
C PHE A 161 -21.45 11.63 4.99
N VAL A 162 -22.00 12.66 5.64
CA VAL A 162 -23.25 12.54 6.42
C VAL A 162 -24.46 12.17 5.55
N PRO A 163 -24.73 12.85 4.41
CA PRO A 163 -25.83 12.45 3.51
C PRO A 163 -25.63 11.08 2.89
N LEU A 164 -24.37 10.71 2.56
CA LEU A 164 -24.04 9.39 2.03
C LEU A 164 -24.31 8.30 3.07
N LEU A 165 -23.91 8.51 4.32
CA LEU A 165 -24.16 7.60 5.43
C LEU A 165 -25.66 7.43 5.66
N PHE A 166 -26.43 8.52 5.63
CA PHE A 166 -27.88 8.48 5.75
C PHE A 166 -28.54 7.67 4.62
N LEU A 167 -28.23 7.98 3.34
CA LEU A 167 -28.75 7.21 2.22
C LEU A 167 -28.35 5.74 2.28
N THR A 168 -27.17 5.45 2.82
CA THR A 168 -26.70 4.07 2.98
C THR A 168 -27.51 3.33 4.03
N PHE A 169 -27.76 3.95 5.18
CA PHE A 169 -28.65 3.39 6.19
C PHE A 169 -30.06 3.12 5.63
N VAL A 170 -30.60 4.06 4.85
CA VAL A 170 -31.91 3.88 4.18
C VAL A 170 -31.86 2.72 3.18
N SER A 171 -30.77 2.55 2.42
CA SER A 171 -30.65 1.40 1.52
C SER A 171 -30.64 0.07 2.24
N TYR A 172 -30.08 -0.01 3.45
CA TYR A 172 -30.11 -1.25 4.23
C TYR A 172 -31.55 -1.63 4.56
N ALA A 173 -32.36 -0.68 5.01
CA ALA A 173 -33.78 -0.93 5.26
C ALA A 173 -34.48 -1.45 4.00
N VAL A 174 -34.20 -0.84 2.84
CA VAL A 174 -34.80 -1.27 1.56
C VAL A 174 -34.28 -2.63 1.09
N SER A 175 -33.01 -2.95 1.34
CA SER A 175 -32.44 -4.27 1.04
C SER A 175 -33.12 -5.39 1.81
N PHE A 176 -33.66 -5.13 3.01
CA PHE A 176 -34.47 -6.09 3.76
C PHE A 176 -35.91 -6.23 3.25
N ILE A 177 -36.45 -5.22 2.56
CA ILE A 177 -37.82 -5.27 2.03
C ILE A 177 -37.96 -6.44 1.05
N LEU A 178 -36.97 -6.68 0.20
CA LEU A 178 -37.03 -7.77 -0.80
C LEU A 178 -37.16 -9.16 -0.14
N PRO A 179 -36.28 -9.60 0.79
CA PRO A 179 -36.44 -10.86 1.53
C PRO A 179 -37.76 -10.99 2.30
N ILE A 180 -38.24 -9.92 2.92
CA ILE A 180 -39.51 -9.95 3.66
C ILE A 180 -40.69 -10.09 2.70
N TRP A 181 -40.64 -9.39 1.57
CA TRP A 181 -41.67 -9.46 0.55
C TRP A 181 -41.72 -10.85 -0.10
N THR A 182 -40.56 -11.46 -0.39
CA THR A 182 -40.53 -12.84 -0.91
C THR A 182 -41.05 -13.85 0.12
N GLN A 183 -40.76 -13.66 1.41
CA GLN A 183 -41.32 -14.50 2.47
C GLN A 183 -42.85 -14.40 2.53
N GLN A 184 -43.40 -13.19 2.46
CA GLN A 184 -44.86 -12.98 2.45
C GLN A 184 -45.51 -13.61 1.21
N LEU A 185 -44.90 -13.46 0.04
CA LEU A 185 -45.35 -14.07 -1.21
C LEU A 185 -45.41 -15.60 -1.07
N LEU A 186 -44.37 -16.21 -0.53
CA LEU A 186 -44.29 -17.67 -0.35
C LEU A 186 -45.35 -18.19 0.64
N ASN A 187 -45.54 -17.50 1.75
CA ASN A 187 -46.54 -17.86 2.77
C ASN A 187 -47.97 -17.74 2.24
N GLN A 188 -48.25 -16.70 1.44
CA GLN A 188 -49.58 -16.51 0.83
C GLN A 188 -49.84 -17.50 -0.30
N ALA A 189 -48.82 -17.83 -1.11
CA ALA A 189 -48.93 -18.80 -2.19
C ALA A 189 -49.20 -20.23 -1.69
N THR A 190 -48.65 -20.59 -0.52
CA THR A 190 -48.84 -21.92 0.10
C THR A 190 -50.09 -22.00 1.00
N GLY A 191 -50.60 -20.87 1.50
CA GLY A 191 -51.73 -20.80 2.44
C GLY A 191 -53.14 -20.91 1.83
N GLY A 192 -53.29 -21.09 0.51
CA GLY A 192 -54.58 -21.36 -0.13
C GLY A 192 -55.56 -20.18 -0.26
N ASN A 193 -55.16 -18.96 0.10
CA ASN A 193 -55.99 -17.76 -0.11
C ASN A 193 -56.08 -17.38 -1.60
N GLN A 194 -57.24 -16.89 -2.05
CA GLN A 194 -57.36 -16.24 -3.35
C GLN A 194 -56.58 -14.91 -3.32
N PHE A 195 -55.35 -14.91 -3.82
CA PHE A 195 -54.53 -13.71 -3.90
C PHE A 195 -54.66 -13.05 -5.28
N ASN A 196 -54.61 -11.73 -5.31
CA ASN A 196 -54.60 -10.98 -6.57
C ASN A 196 -53.15 -10.77 -7.03
N PRO A 197 -52.67 -11.46 -8.08
CA PRO A 197 -51.29 -11.35 -8.54
C PRO A 197 -50.93 -9.94 -9.00
N ALA A 198 -51.91 -9.13 -9.41
CA ALA A 198 -51.67 -7.75 -9.83
C ALA A 198 -51.21 -6.86 -8.67
N ILE A 199 -51.74 -7.06 -7.46
CA ILE A 199 -51.36 -6.26 -6.28
C ILE A 199 -49.93 -6.61 -5.83
N LEU A 200 -49.57 -7.89 -5.87
CA LEU A 200 -48.21 -8.33 -5.57
C LEU A 200 -47.20 -7.76 -6.57
N ALA A 201 -47.50 -7.89 -7.87
CA ALA A 201 -46.64 -7.34 -8.93
C ALA A 201 -46.47 -5.82 -8.78
N LEU A 202 -47.54 -5.10 -8.44
CA LEU A 202 -47.49 -3.66 -8.19
C LEU A 202 -46.55 -3.32 -7.01
N ASN A 203 -46.68 -4.02 -5.88
CA ASN A 203 -45.79 -3.82 -4.73
C ASN A 203 -44.33 -4.10 -5.07
N PHE A 204 -44.06 -5.17 -5.83
CA PHE A 204 -42.71 -5.49 -6.29
C PHE A 204 -42.09 -4.38 -7.15
N ILE A 205 -42.88 -3.86 -8.10
CA ILE A 205 -42.45 -2.75 -8.97
C ILE A 205 -42.14 -1.52 -8.12
N ILE A 206 -43.02 -1.17 -7.16
CA ILE A 206 -42.82 -0.02 -6.27
C ILE A 206 -41.54 -0.17 -5.45
N PHE A 207 -41.31 -1.34 -4.84
CA PHE A 207 -40.11 -1.57 -4.04
C PHE A 207 -38.82 -1.58 -4.87
N THR A 208 -38.86 -2.17 -6.05
CA THR A 208 -37.72 -2.19 -6.97
C THR A 208 -37.39 -0.78 -7.46
N LEU A 209 -38.41 0.02 -7.76
CA LEU A 209 -38.24 1.42 -8.18
C LEU A 209 -37.67 2.27 -7.04
N LEU A 210 -38.16 2.08 -5.80
CA LEU A 210 -37.62 2.74 -4.62
C LEU A 210 -36.15 2.39 -4.39
N TYR A 211 -35.79 1.11 -4.48
CA TYR A 211 -34.42 0.63 -4.38
C TYR A 211 -33.53 1.27 -5.44
N PHE A 212 -33.98 1.32 -6.69
CA PHE A 212 -33.26 1.93 -7.79
C PHE A 212 -33.01 3.43 -7.57
N ILE A 213 -34.01 4.17 -7.08
CA ILE A 213 -33.88 5.61 -6.78
C ILE A 213 -32.84 5.86 -5.67
N ILE A 214 -32.86 5.07 -4.60
CA ILE A 214 -31.89 5.19 -3.50
C ILE A 214 -30.48 4.89 -3.99
N MET A 215 -30.32 3.81 -4.78
CA MET A 215 -29.04 3.46 -5.40
C MET A 215 -28.50 4.57 -6.31
N LEU A 216 -29.35 5.18 -7.12
CA LEU A 216 -28.97 6.34 -7.93
C LEU A 216 -28.52 7.53 -7.08
N GLY A 217 -29.24 7.83 -5.99
CA GLY A 217 -28.88 8.90 -5.07
C GLY A 217 -27.52 8.68 -4.40
N GLN A 218 -27.26 7.46 -3.93
CA GLN A 218 -25.95 7.08 -3.38
C GLN A 218 -24.84 7.21 -4.40
N ARG A 219 -25.07 6.72 -5.63
CA ARG A 219 -24.09 6.80 -6.71
C ARG A 219 -23.77 8.25 -7.05
N TYR A 220 -24.79 9.11 -7.12
CA TYR A 220 -24.63 10.54 -7.38
C TYR A 220 -23.80 11.23 -6.29
N LEU A 221 -24.12 11.02 -5.01
CA LEU A 221 -23.35 11.59 -3.90
C LEU A 221 -21.91 11.06 -3.86
N SER A 222 -21.71 9.78 -4.10
CA SER A 222 -20.37 9.15 -4.16
C SER A 222 -19.51 9.76 -5.28
N ILE A 223 -20.10 10.00 -6.46
CA ILE A 223 -19.41 10.68 -7.57
C ILE A 223 -19.06 12.13 -7.20
N ASN A 224 -19.98 12.86 -6.56
CA ASN A 224 -19.71 14.24 -6.12
C ASN A 224 -18.60 14.31 -5.07
N LEU A 225 -18.61 13.42 -4.08
CA LEU A 225 -17.53 13.28 -3.10
C LEU A 225 -16.19 12.98 -3.80
N THR A 226 -16.21 12.05 -4.76
CA THR A 226 -15.02 11.70 -5.55
C THR A 226 -14.49 12.92 -6.30
N ASN A 227 -15.35 13.69 -6.94
CA ASN A 227 -14.98 14.87 -7.72
C ASN A 227 -14.46 16.02 -6.85
N ASP A 228 -15.04 16.26 -5.68
CA ASP A 228 -14.57 17.30 -4.76
C ASP A 228 -13.17 16.97 -4.22
N ILE A 229 -12.95 15.72 -3.78
CA ILE A 229 -11.63 15.25 -3.34
C ILE A 229 -10.61 15.34 -4.49
N ASP A 230 -10.97 14.93 -5.69
CA ASP A 230 -10.09 14.95 -6.86
C ASP A 230 -9.66 16.38 -7.21
N LYS A 231 -10.60 17.32 -7.26
CA LYS A 231 -10.31 18.74 -7.51
C LYS A 231 -9.37 19.31 -6.45
N ARG A 232 -9.60 19.02 -5.16
CA ARG A 232 -8.77 19.54 -4.06
C ARG A 232 -7.34 18.97 -4.09
N LEU A 233 -7.21 17.66 -4.27
CA LEU A 233 -5.90 17.01 -4.33
C LEU A 233 -5.11 17.47 -5.55
N ASN A 234 -5.73 17.46 -6.74
CA ASN A 234 -5.06 17.88 -7.97
C ASN A 234 -4.68 19.36 -7.92
N ASN A 235 -5.58 20.27 -7.50
CA ASN A 235 -5.26 21.69 -7.39
C ASN A 235 -4.14 21.94 -6.38
N SER A 236 -4.14 21.24 -5.24
CA SER A 236 -3.07 21.38 -4.23
C SER A 236 -1.71 20.91 -4.74
N VAL A 237 -1.67 19.82 -5.51
CA VAL A 237 -0.41 19.24 -5.99
C VAL A 237 0.09 19.99 -7.21
N ILE A 238 -0.77 20.27 -8.20
CA ILE A 238 -0.42 21.02 -9.41
C ILE A 238 -0.04 22.46 -9.05
N GLY A 239 -0.80 23.12 -8.18
CA GLY A 239 -0.48 24.48 -7.72
C GLY A 239 0.89 24.54 -7.03
N ARG A 240 1.23 23.54 -6.20
CA ARG A 240 2.56 23.44 -5.59
C ARG A 240 3.63 23.10 -6.62
N LEU A 241 3.35 22.24 -7.60
CA LEU A 241 4.27 21.86 -8.66
C LEU A 241 4.77 23.11 -9.41
N PHE A 242 3.89 24.02 -9.78
CA PHE A 242 4.25 25.27 -10.46
C PHE A 242 5.09 26.25 -9.62
N GLN A 243 5.11 26.11 -8.30
CA GLN A 243 5.89 26.97 -7.39
C GLN A 243 7.28 26.39 -7.08
N LEU A 244 7.60 25.18 -7.55
CA LEU A 244 8.86 24.53 -7.24
C LEU A 244 10.02 25.08 -8.09
N PRO A 245 11.24 25.15 -7.51
CA PRO A 245 12.41 25.65 -8.24
C PRO A 245 12.82 24.71 -9.38
N TYR A 246 13.50 25.25 -10.40
CA TYR A 246 13.98 24.48 -11.57
C TYR A 246 14.77 23.21 -11.19
N LYS A 247 15.53 23.24 -10.09
CA LYS A 247 16.29 22.09 -9.57
C LYS A 247 15.41 20.87 -9.26
N PHE A 248 14.17 21.08 -8.84
CA PHE A 248 13.21 20.01 -8.61
C PHE A 248 12.87 19.25 -9.90
N PHE A 249 12.82 19.98 -11.03
CA PHE A 249 12.49 19.45 -12.35
C PHE A 249 13.71 18.87 -13.07
N SER A 250 14.91 19.37 -12.83
CA SER A 250 16.13 18.84 -13.47
C SER A 250 16.56 17.47 -12.93
N THR A 251 16.11 17.11 -11.73
CA THR A 251 16.44 15.84 -11.04
C THR A 251 15.38 14.75 -11.20
N ARG A 252 14.18 15.09 -11.71
CA ARG A 252 13.05 14.17 -11.88
C ARG A 252 12.70 13.98 -13.34
N SER A 253 12.38 12.76 -13.74
CA SER A 253 11.86 12.52 -15.10
C SER A 253 10.40 12.95 -15.19
N SER A 254 9.95 13.32 -16.40
CA SER A 254 8.53 13.58 -16.66
C SER A 254 7.66 12.36 -16.33
N GLY A 255 8.19 11.14 -16.50
CA GLY A 255 7.53 9.90 -16.14
C GLY A 255 7.27 9.80 -14.63
N ASP A 256 8.25 10.15 -13.79
CA ASP A 256 8.10 10.12 -12.32
C ASP A 256 7.04 11.12 -11.84
N LEU A 257 6.96 12.28 -12.50
CA LEU A 257 5.94 13.30 -12.21
C LEU A 257 4.54 12.80 -12.57
N ILE A 258 4.38 12.22 -13.77
CA ILE A 258 3.10 11.63 -14.21
C ILE A 258 2.70 10.48 -13.29
N TYR A 259 3.64 9.60 -12.92
CA TYR A 259 3.39 8.50 -11.98
C TYR A 259 2.91 9.02 -10.63
N SER A 260 3.54 10.07 -10.09
CA SER A 260 3.16 10.69 -8.82
C SER A 260 1.76 11.31 -8.87
N ILE A 261 1.41 11.99 -9.97
CA ILE A 261 0.07 12.58 -10.18
C ILE A 261 -0.98 11.46 -10.29
N ASN A 262 -0.71 10.42 -11.07
CA ASN A 262 -1.60 9.26 -11.19
C ASN A 262 -1.77 8.52 -9.84
N GLY A 263 -0.73 8.53 -9.01
CA GLY A 263 -0.77 8.02 -7.64
C GLY A 263 -1.85 8.69 -6.77
N LEU A 264 -2.12 9.98 -6.98
CA LEU A 264 -3.22 10.70 -6.30
C LEU A 264 -4.57 10.07 -6.60
N GLY A 265 -4.79 9.63 -7.84
CA GLY A 265 -6.00 8.93 -8.26
C GLY A 265 -6.19 7.63 -7.49
N ARG A 266 -5.10 6.89 -7.22
CA ARG A 266 -5.12 5.67 -6.41
C ARG A 266 -5.45 5.97 -4.95
N ILE A 267 -4.80 6.98 -4.35
CA ILE A 267 -5.09 7.41 -2.97
C ILE A 267 -6.55 7.83 -2.82
N ARG A 268 -7.08 8.60 -3.77
CA ARG A 268 -8.50 8.97 -3.83
C ARG A 268 -9.41 7.74 -3.89
N GLN A 269 -9.11 6.77 -4.76
CA GLN A 269 -9.92 5.56 -4.87
C GLN A 269 -9.91 4.73 -3.59
N LEU A 270 -8.74 4.61 -2.93
CA LEU A 270 -8.65 3.94 -1.62
C LEU A 270 -9.56 4.63 -0.60
N PHE A 271 -9.51 5.96 -0.51
CA PHE A 271 -10.33 6.68 0.45
C PHE A 271 -11.84 6.62 0.13
N THR A 272 -12.22 7.01 -1.09
CA THR A 272 -13.64 7.16 -1.44
C THR A 272 -14.36 5.83 -1.69
N ASN A 273 -13.68 4.83 -2.28
CA ASN A 273 -14.33 3.57 -2.63
C ASN A 273 -14.01 2.42 -1.68
N GLN A 274 -12.88 2.42 -0.99
CA GLN A 274 -12.55 1.30 -0.09
C GLN A 274 -12.82 1.65 1.37
N VAL A 275 -12.37 2.81 1.84
CA VAL A 275 -12.56 3.19 3.26
C VAL A 275 -14.01 3.57 3.52
N VAL A 276 -14.58 4.51 2.76
CA VAL A 276 -15.95 4.98 2.98
C VAL A 276 -16.97 3.85 2.81
N LEU A 277 -16.94 3.14 1.67
CA LEU A 277 -17.84 2.01 1.45
C LEU A 277 -17.55 0.83 2.39
N GLY A 278 -16.28 0.54 2.69
CA GLY A 278 -15.93 -0.54 3.61
C GLY A 278 -16.43 -0.32 5.03
N ILE A 279 -16.36 0.90 5.56
CA ILE A 279 -16.95 1.24 6.87
C ILE A 279 -18.46 1.01 6.86
N LEU A 280 -19.12 1.41 5.77
CA LEU A 280 -20.55 1.22 5.59
C LEU A 280 -20.88 -0.29 5.53
N ASP A 281 -20.21 -1.06 4.69
CA ASP A 281 -20.42 -2.50 4.52
C ASP A 281 -20.20 -3.28 5.83
N ILE A 282 -19.22 -2.89 6.65
CA ILE A 282 -19.04 -3.47 8.00
C ILE A 282 -20.28 -3.22 8.86
N GLY A 283 -20.83 -2.00 8.83
CA GLY A 283 -22.08 -1.67 9.50
C GLY A 283 -23.26 -2.52 9.01
N PHE A 284 -23.37 -2.73 7.70
CA PHE A 284 -24.40 -3.58 7.11
C PHE A 284 -24.33 -5.04 7.60
N VAL A 285 -23.11 -5.61 7.60
CA VAL A 285 -22.87 -6.98 8.07
C VAL A 285 -23.30 -7.11 9.53
N ILE A 286 -22.99 -6.14 10.38
CA ILE A 286 -23.42 -6.12 11.79
C ILE A 286 -24.95 -6.12 11.90
N CYS A 287 -25.64 -5.24 11.16
CA CYS A 287 -27.10 -5.17 11.15
C CYS A 287 -27.75 -6.48 10.70
N ILE A 288 -27.23 -7.11 9.63
CA ILE A 288 -27.70 -8.43 9.16
C ILE A 288 -27.50 -9.51 10.22
N LEU A 289 -26.34 -9.54 10.88
CA LEU A 289 -26.08 -10.55 11.91
C LEU A 289 -27.04 -10.41 13.10
N PHE A 290 -27.37 -9.18 13.52
CA PHE A 290 -28.41 -8.95 14.52
C PHE A 290 -29.80 -9.39 14.05
N TYR A 291 -30.14 -9.14 12.80
CA TYR A 291 -31.41 -9.61 12.22
C TYR A 291 -31.49 -11.14 12.18
N PHE A 292 -30.41 -11.84 11.81
CA PHE A 292 -30.38 -13.30 11.85
C PHE A 292 -30.47 -13.84 13.27
N LEU A 293 -29.84 -13.18 14.24
CA LEU A 293 -29.96 -13.57 15.66
C LEU A 293 -31.41 -13.51 16.14
N TYR A 294 -32.20 -12.55 15.64
CA TYR A 294 -33.60 -12.41 15.95
C TYR A 294 -34.48 -13.50 15.31
N ILE A 295 -34.15 -13.95 14.08
CA ILE A 295 -34.90 -15.02 13.39
C ILE A 295 -34.56 -16.39 13.97
N ASP A 296 -33.29 -16.77 13.91
CA ASP A 296 -32.83 -18.11 14.29
C ASP A 296 -31.32 -18.09 14.64
N PHE A 297 -31.01 -18.62 15.82
CA PHE A 297 -29.64 -18.71 16.31
C PHE A 297 -28.74 -19.61 15.46
N PHE A 298 -29.28 -20.70 14.91
CA PHE A 298 -28.55 -21.65 14.08
C PHE A 298 -28.13 -21.05 12.73
N VAL A 299 -29.00 -20.27 12.09
CA VAL A 299 -28.68 -19.54 10.84
C VAL A 299 -27.56 -18.54 11.08
N THR A 300 -27.57 -17.87 12.23
CA THR A 300 -26.50 -16.94 12.64
C THR A 300 -25.15 -17.64 12.77
N ILE A 301 -25.09 -18.83 13.37
CA ILE A 301 -23.86 -19.60 13.50
C ILE A 301 -23.30 -19.97 12.12
N ILE A 302 -24.16 -20.42 11.19
CA ILE A 302 -23.74 -20.76 9.82
C ILE A 302 -23.19 -19.53 9.10
N ALA A 303 -23.89 -18.39 9.20
CA ALA A 303 -23.45 -17.14 8.59
C ALA A 303 -22.08 -16.69 9.15
N LEU A 304 -21.89 -16.76 10.47
CA LEU A 304 -20.63 -16.43 11.12
C LEU A 304 -19.49 -17.36 10.68
N MET A 305 -19.77 -18.66 10.57
CA MET A 305 -18.81 -19.65 10.09
C MET A 305 -18.35 -19.36 8.66
N LEU A 306 -19.26 -18.98 7.76
CA LEU A 306 -18.93 -18.56 6.39
C LEU A 306 -18.08 -17.28 6.36
N VAL A 307 -18.36 -16.29 7.22
CA VAL A 307 -17.54 -15.08 7.35
C VAL A 307 -16.12 -15.43 7.79
N VAL A 308 -15.97 -16.30 8.80
CA VAL A 308 -14.66 -16.74 9.30
C VAL A 308 -13.90 -17.50 8.22
N ILE A 309 -14.54 -18.40 7.48
CA ILE A 309 -13.91 -19.15 6.37
C ILE A 309 -13.41 -18.20 5.29
N ASN A 310 -14.23 -17.23 4.87
CA ASN A 310 -13.82 -16.23 3.87
C ASN A 310 -12.62 -15.41 4.36
N LEU A 311 -12.61 -14.98 5.62
CA LEU A 311 -11.51 -14.22 6.20
C LEU A 311 -10.23 -15.06 6.26
N LEU A 312 -10.33 -16.33 6.62
CA LEU A 312 -9.21 -17.27 6.67
C LEU A 312 -8.63 -17.51 5.26
N LEU A 313 -9.49 -17.76 4.26
CA LEU A 313 -9.10 -17.89 2.86
C LEU A 313 -8.38 -16.64 2.35
N LEU A 314 -8.88 -15.45 2.69
CA LEU A 314 -8.25 -14.19 2.31
C LEU A 314 -6.87 -14.03 2.94
N LEU A 315 -6.71 -14.35 4.24
CA LEU A 315 -5.41 -14.29 4.93
C LEU A 315 -4.39 -15.27 4.34
N LEU A 316 -4.81 -16.50 4.00
CA LEU A 316 -3.93 -17.49 3.38
C LEU A 316 -3.53 -17.08 1.97
N THR A 317 -4.48 -16.59 1.17
CA THR A 317 -4.26 -16.27 -0.25
C THR A 317 -3.48 -14.97 -0.42
N ARG A 318 -3.62 -14.01 0.51
CA ARG A 318 -2.94 -12.71 0.48
C ARG A 318 -1.44 -12.83 0.26
N LYS A 319 -0.77 -13.72 0.99
CA LYS A 319 0.70 -13.90 0.87
C LYS A 319 1.12 -14.38 -0.51
N ASN A 320 0.38 -15.34 -1.08
CA ASN A 320 0.67 -15.90 -2.39
C ASN A 320 0.40 -14.90 -3.52
N LEU A 321 -0.68 -14.11 -3.42
CA LEU A 321 -1.00 -13.06 -4.39
C LEU A 321 0.06 -11.95 -4.39
N GLU A 322 0.51 -11.53 -3.21
CA GLU A 322 1.53 -10.50 -3.09
C GLU A 322 2.85 -10.95 -3.72
N GLN A 323 3.26 -12.21 -3.49
CA GLN A 323 4.47 -12.78 -4.10
C GLN A 323 4.36 -12.88 -5.62
N LYS A 324 3.23 -13.38 -6.15
CA LYS A 324 3.01 -13.49 -7.60
C LYS A 324 2.93 -12.13 -8.29
N SER A 325 2.29 -11.15 -7.65
CA SER A 325 2.24 -9.78 -8.14
C SER A 325 3.65 -9.18 -8.21
N LYS A 326 4.49 -9.40 -7.20
CA LYS A 326 5.89 -8.96 -7.20
C LYS A 326 6.68 -9.61 -8.33
N SER A 327 6.61 -10.94 -8.48
CA SER A 327 7.32 -11.63 -9.57
C SER A 327 6.86 -11.18 -10.97
N PHE A 328 5.58 -10.84 -11.13
CA PHE A 328 5.06 -10.33 -12.40
C PHE A 328 5.62 -8.94 -12.72
N VAL A 329 5.68 -8.04 -11.73
CA VAL A 329 6.29 -6.71 -11.91
C VAL A 329 7.77 -6.82 -12.28
N ILE A 330 8.52 -7.72 -11.63
CA ILE A 330 9.93 -7.99 -11.95
C ILE A 330 10.06 -8.45 -13.41
N ALA A 331 9.30 -9.46 -13.80
CA ALA A 331 9.34 -9.99 -15.17
C ALA A 331 8.95 -8.93 -16.23
N GLN A 332 7.99 -8.04 -15.90
CA GLN A 332 7.61 -6.96 -16.79
C GLN A 332 8.71 -5.90 -16.94
N ASN A 333 9.40 -5.56 -15.84
CA ASN A 333 10.54 -4.64 -15.89
C ASN A 333 11.71 -5.22 -16.72
N ASP A 334 11.99 -6.52 -16.57
CA ASP A 334 13.03 -7.20 -17.35
C ASP A 334 12.73 -7.20 -18.86
N LEU A 335 11.45 -7.27 -19.24
CA LEU A 335 11.01 -7.19 -20.64
C LEU A 335 11.06 -5.77 -21.21
N GLN A 336 10.85 -4.73 -20.40
CA GLN A 336 10.91 -3.33 -20.84
C GLN A 336 12.34 -2.78 -20.95
N ASN A 337 13.30 -3.41 -20.26
CA ASN A 337 14.71 -3.04 -20.27
C ASN A 337 15.56 -3.82 -21.29
N LYS A 338 14.98 -4.80 -21.99
CA LYS A 338 15.54 -5.43 -23.19
C LYS A 338 15.08 -4.69 -24.43
#